data_AF-A0A7C2PT01-F1
#
_entry.id   AF-A0A7C2PT01-F1
#
_cell.length_a   1.000
_cell.length_b   1.000
_cell.length_c   1.000
_cell.angle_alpha   90.00
_cell.angle_beta   90.00
_cell.angle_gamma   90.00
#
_symmetry.space_group_name_H-M   'P 1'
#
loop_
_entity.id
_entity.type
_entity.pdbx_description
1 polymer ?
#
loop_
_entity_poly.entity_id
_entity_poly.type
_entity_poly.pdbx_seq_one_letter_code
_entity_poly.pdbx_strand_id
1 'polypeptide(L)'
;MILAFGKPVHVQGEEGAYGFAERGPFSPLDVKLLTAAFVDGWIQGFYVEGGADLAPDAKLVVAVGTSNCGTDTRFRPANPRKACVPSERNVSINHGFAWASLVDSIRRSLELRLITRTVTVVGASDMQLAWNFPSVTNNWIDGYISYFDTADVPAPPLVDFGSCEGCSYANEDGSACTAPGCLEAPQSLRVVRSDGLTETMEWSWPLEEVLDKAWSSGVSRPIPEIYNKSGENARQWYGLSLYSVETGGRAVFFGGVLTQCASESQPCAARPDGNAPEAGWWQLYEWLKENAATAQEDIPRLTLIDYILGLPCFDC
;
A
#
# COMPACT_ATOMS: atom_id res chain seq x y z
N MET A 1 0.64 -10.28 6.44
CA MET A 1 -0.11 -10.63 5.21
C MET A 1 -0.89 -9.41 4.77
N ILE A 2 -0.90 -9.11 3.47
CA ILE A 2 -1.72 -8.05 2.88
C ILE A 2 -2.70 -8.72 1.91
N LEU A 3 -3.99 -8.47 2.08
CA LEU A 3 -5.03 -8.83 1.13
C LEU A 3 -5.32 -7.59 0.30
N ALA A 4 -4.66 -7.47 -0.86
CA ALA A 4 -4.75 -6.30 -1.73
C ALA A 4 -5.99 -6.37 -2.62
N PHE A 5 -7.07 -5.71 -2.20
CA PHE A 5 -8.17 -5.40 -3.10
C PHE A 5 -7.76 -4.21 -3.98
N GLY A 6 -8.30 -4.16 -5.19
CA GLY A 6 -7.99 -3.12 -6.17
C GLY A 6 -8.60 -1.77 -5.81
N LYS A 7 -8.77 -0.94 -6.85
CA LYS A 7 -9.24 0.43 -6.69
C LYS A 7 -10.60 0.52 -5.97
N PRO A 8 -10.81 1.57 -5.16
CA PRO A 8 -12.11 1.91 -4.57
C PRO A 8 -13.23 1.97 -5.60
N VAL A 9 -14.43 1.55 -5.22
CA VAL A 9 -15.64 1.60 -6.07
C VAL A 9 -16.90 1.73 -5.24
N HIS A 10 -17.90 2.42 -5.76
CA HIS A 10 -19.23 2.43 -5.17
C HIS A 10 -20.09 1.33 -5.82
N VAL A 11 -20.50 0.33 -5.06
CA VAL A 11 -21.24 -0.85 -5.52
C VAL A 11 -22.50 -1.05 -4.69
N GLN A 12 -23.66 -1.11 -5.35
CA GLN A 12 -24.96 -1.37 -4.72
C GLN A 12 -25.32 -0.43 -3.54
N GLY A 13 -24.83 0.82 -3.55
CA GLY A 13 -25.08 1.78 -2.48
C GLY A 13 -24.02 1.79 -1.38
N GLU A 14 -22.98 0.94 -1.49
CA GLU A 14 -21.92 0.79 -0.50
C GLU A 14 -20.55 1.11 -1.11
N GLU A 15 -19.61 1.53 -0.26
CA GLU A 15 -18.22 1.76 -0.61
C GLU A 15 -17.45 0.43 -0.54
N GLY A 16 -17.04 -0.10 -1.69
CA GLY A 16 -16.33 -1.36 -1.82
C GLY A 16 -15.05 -1.21 -2.62
N ALA A 17 -14.44 -2.32 -3.03
CA ALA A 17 -13.22 -2.29 -3.83
C ALA A 17 -13.33 -3.28 -4.99
N TYR A 18 -12.62 -3.01 -6.08
CA TYR A 18 -12.46 -4.03 -7.10
C TYR A 18 -11.64 -5.22 -6.59
N GLY A 19 -11.82 -6.37 -7.22
CA GLY A 19 -10.83 -7.43 -7.14
C GLY A 19 -9.49 -7.00 -7.73
N PHE A 20 -8.45 -7.73 -7.34
CA PHE A 20 -7.21 -7.72 -8.10
C PHE A 20 -7.48 -7.98 -9.61
N ALA A 21 -6.80 -7.24 -10.48
CA ALA A 21 -7.06 -7.19 -11.94
C ALA A 21 -8.49 -6.77 -12.32
N GLU A 22 -9.09 -5.85 -11.56
CA GLU A 22 -10.45 -5.32 -11.76
C GLU A 22 -11.55 -6.39 -11.79
N ARG A 23 -11.33 -7.53 -11.14
CA ARG A 23 -12.27 -8.65 -11.12
C ARG A 23 -13.48 -8.36 -10.24
N GLY A 24 -14.50 -7.79 -10.86
CA GLY A 24 -15.77 -7.48 -10.23
C GLY A 24 -15.63 -6.44 -9.12
N PRO A 25 -16.67 -5.66 -8.85
CA PRO A 25 -16.73 -4.93 -7.59
C PRO A 25 -17.05 -5.92 -6.47
N PHE A 26 -16.28 -5.87 -5.39
CA PHE A 26 -16.57 -6.54 -4.12
C PHE A 26 -17.21 -5.54 -3.18
N SER A 27 -18.38 -5.91 -2.65
CA SER A 27 -19.00 -5.18 -1.55
C SER A 27 -18.16 -5.32 -0.27
N PRO A 28 -18.34 -4.44 0.74
CA PRO A 28 -17.80 -4.66 2.08
C PRO A 28 -18.08 -6.05 2.64
N LEU A 29 -19.26 -6.62 2.38
CA LEU A 29 -19.61 -7.96 2.83
C LEU A 29 -18.72 -9.01 2.16
N ASP A 30 -18.49 -8.91 0.85
CA ASP A 30 -17.64 -9.86 0.13
C ASP A 30 -16.19 -9.81 0.65
N VAL A 31 -15.64 -8.60 0.84
CA VAL A 31 -14.30 -8.40 1.40
C VAL A 31 -14.19 -9.02 2.80
N LYS A 32 -15.21 -8.81 3.65
CA LYS A 32 -15.29 -9.42 4.98
C LYS A 32 -15.29 -10.95 4.92
N LEU A 33 -16.09 -11.53 4.04
CA LEU A 33 -16.22 -12.99 3.90
C LEU A 33 -14.92 -13.62 3.36
N LEU A 34 -14.28 -13.00 2.37
CA LEU A 34 -12.99 -13.45 1.83
C LEU A 34 -11.88 -13.37 2.89
N THR A 35 -11.85 -12.27 3.66
CA THR A 35 -10.90 -12.11 4.76
C THR A 35 -11.12 -13.16 5.86
N ALA A 36 -12.37 -13.42 6.23
CA ALA A 36 -12.71 -14.44 7.21
C ALA A 36 -12.29 -15.84 6.74
N ALA A 37 -12.57 -16.20 5.48
CA ALA A 37 -12.18 -17.47 4.91
C ALA A 37 -10.65 -17.67 4.89
N PHE A 38 -9.89 -16.60 4.60
CA PHE A 38 -8.43 -16.64 4.70
C PHE A 38 -7.95 -16.93 6.13
N VAL A 39 -8.49 -16.20 7.10
CA VAL A 39 -8.16 -16.38 8.52
C VAL A 39 -8.52 -17.80 8.98
N ASP A 40 -9.66 -18.34 8.54
CA ASP A 40 -10.09 -19.71 8.87
C ASP A 40 -9.12 -20.75 8.32
N GLY A 41 -8.68 -20.59 7.07
CA GLY A 41 -7.67 -21.47 6.47
C GLY A 41 -6.34 -21.43 7.23
N TRP A 42 -5.89 -20.24 7.63
CA TRP A 42 -4.67 -20.10 8.43
C TRP A 42 -4.80 -20.76 9.81
N ILE A 43 -5.93 -20.53 10.51
CA ILE A 43 -6.22 -21.11 11.82
C ILE A 43 -6.28 -22.64 11.76
N GLN A 44 -6.92 -23.19 10.72
CA GLN A 44 -6.93 -24.63 10.45
C GLN A 44 -5.49 -25.16 10.28
N GLY A 45 -4.69 -24.52 9.43
CA GLY A 45 -3.29 -24.91 9.22
C GLY A 45 -2.47 -24.85 10.52
N PHE A 46 -2.68 -23.79 11.31
CA PHE A 46 -1.94 -23.57 12.54
C PHE A 46 -2.31 -24.56 13.65
N TYR A 47 -3.59 -24.69 13.98
CA TYR A 47 -4.04 -25.48 15.13
C TYR A 47 -4.35 -26.95 14.81
N VAL A 48 -4.68 -27.29 13.56
CA VAL A 48 -5.14 -28.64 13.20
C VAL A 48 -4.08 -29.38 12.38
N GLU A 49 -3.42 -28.71 11.44
CA GLU A 49 -2.44 -29.34 10.53
C GLU A 49 -0.99 -29.31 11.06
N GLY A 50 -0.80 -29.01 12.35
CA GLY A 50 0.51 -29.08 13.02
C GLY A 50 1.37 -27.82 12.90
N GLY A 51 0.85 -26.70 12.39
CA GLY A 51 1.59 -25.44 12.33
C GLY A 51 2.07 -24.93 13.69
N ALA A 52 1.28 -25.15 14.76
CA ALA A 52 1.63 -24.79 16.13
C ALA A 52 2.80 -25.61 16.69
N ASP A 53 3.02 -26.85 16.22
CA ASP A 53 4.18 -27.65 16.62
C ASP A 53 5.45 -27.16 15.92
N LEU A 54 5.32 -26.65 14.68
CA LEU A 54 6.42 -26.12 13.89
C LEU A 54 6.83 -24.71 14.33
N ALA A 55 5.87 -23.87 14.69
CA ALA A 55 6.08 -22.47 15.04
C ALA A 55 5.09 -22.01 16.12
N PRO A 56 5.25 -22.44 17.38
CA PRO A 56 4.26 -22.22 18.45
C PRO A 56 3.98 -20.74 18.75
N ASP A 57 4.94 -19.86 18.43
CA ASP A 57 4.83 -18.41 18.65
C ASP A 57 4.37 -17.64 17.40
N ALA A 58 4.01 -18.33 16.30
CA ALA A 58 3.61 -17.67 15.08
C ALA A 58 2.35 -16.82 15.29
N LYS A 59 2.39 -15.61 14.73
CA LYS A 59 1.26 -14.68 14.71
C LYS A 59 0.97 -14.27 13.28
N LEU A 60 -0.30 -14.03 13.00
CA LEU A 60 -0.76 -13.52 11.73
C LEU A 60 -1.27 -12.09 11.90
N VAL A 61 -0.67 -11.15 11.16
CA VAL A 61 -1.28 -9.84 10.91
C VAL A 61 -1.87 -9.86 9.51
N VAL A 62 -3.16 -9.57 9.37
CA VAL A 62 -3.86 -9.43 8.10
C VAL A 62 -4.19 -7.96 7.87
N ALA A 63 -3.57 -7.37 6.86
CA ALA A 63 -3.84 -6.01 6.42
C ALA A 63 -4.84 -6.07 5.26
N VAL A 64 -6.02 -5.46 5.43
CA VAL A 64 -7.10 -5.46 4.42
C VAL A 64 -6.94 -4.22 3.55
N GLY A 65 -6.40 -4.42 2.35
CA GLY A 65 -5.92 -3.36 1.47
C GLY A 65 -6.91 -2.94 0.40
N THR A 66 -6.96 -1.65 0.10
CA THR A 66 -7.44 -1.11 -1.19
C THR A 66 -6.32 -0.26 -1.81
N SER A 67 -6.64 0.74 -2.63
CA SER A 67 -5.65 1.70 -3.15
C SER A 67 -6.15 3.13 -3.20
N ASN A 68 -5.25 4.08 -3.46
CA ASN A 68 -5.63 5.47 -3.77
C ASN A 68 -5.86 5.70 -5.28
N CYS A 69 -6.04 4.64 -6.07
CA CYS A 69 -6.28 4.72 -7.51
C CYS A 69 -7.62 5.41 -7.82
N GLY A 70 -7.54 6.65 -8.32
CA GLY A 70 -8.72 7.44 -8.68
C GLY A 70 -9.39 6.99 -9.99
N THR A 71 -10.66 7.33 -10.14
CA THR A 71 -11.43 7.15 -11.38
C THR A 71 -12.23 8.41 -11.74
N ASP A 72 -11.87 9.05 -12.85
CA ASP A 72 -12.66 10.13 -13.44
C ASP A 72 -13.22 9.70 -14.79
N THR A 73 -14.54 9.75 -14.99
CA THR A 73 -15.15 9.36 -16.27
C THR A 73 -15.01 10.41 -17.37
N ARG A 74 -14.55 11.62 -17.03
CA ARG A 74 -14.31 12.70 -18.01
C ARG A 74 -12.99 12.53 -18.74
N PHE A 75 -12.08 11.75 -18.16
CA PHE A 75 -10.73 11.56 -18.64
C PHE A 75 -10.42 10.08 -18.73
N ARG A 76 -9.66 9.69 -19.76
CA ARG A 76 -9.05 8.38 -19.83
C ARG A 76 -7.54 8.53 -19.91
N PRO A 77 -6.76 7.65 -19.29
CA PRO A 77 -5.31 7.62 -19.47
C PRO A 77 -4.95 7.48 -20.96
N ALA A 78 -3.98 8.27 -21.44
CA ALA A 78 -3.49 8.15 -22.82
C ALA A 78 -2.73 6.84 -23.04
N ASN A 79 -2.08 6.32 -21.99
CA ASN A 79 -1.55 4.97 -21.96
C ASN A 79 -2.55 4.06 -21.21
N PRO A 80 -3.19 3.09 -21.88
CA PRO A 80 -4.14 2.18 -21.25
C PRO A 80 -3.57 1.38 -20.08
N ARG A 81 -2.24 1.22 -19.98
CA ARG A 81 -1.59 0.56 -18.83
C ARG A 81 -1.59 1.40 -17.55
N LYS A 82 -1.80 2.72 -17.64
CA LYS A 82 -1.92 3.59 -16.46
C LYS A 82 -3.38 3.71 -16.07
N ALA A 83 -3.98 2.71 -15.43
CA ALA A 83 -5.43 2.65 -15.24
C ALA A 83 -6.02 3.74 -14.32
N CYS A 84 -5.20 4.37 -13.48
CA CYS A 84 -5.63 5.36 -12.50
C CYS A 84 -5.68 6.78 -13.07
N VAL A 85 -6.75 7.51 -12.74
CA VAL A 85 -6.89 8.94 -13.05
C VAL A 85 -7.21 9.67 -11.74
N PRO A 86 -6.38 10.64 -11.29
CA PRO A 86 -6.60 11.36 -10.04
C PRO A 86 -8.03 11.91 -9.91
N SER A 87 -8.72 11.52 -8.84
CA SER A 87 -10.12 11.90 -8.60
C SER A 87 -10.57 11.55 -7.18
N GLU A 88 -11.40 12.42 -6.59
CA GLU A 88 -12.10 12.19 -5.31
C GLU A 88 -13.32 11.28 -5.43
N ARG A 89 -13.71 10.91 -6.66
CA ARG A 89 -15.00 10.24 -6.90
C ARG A 89 -15.14 8.91 -6.15
N ASN A 90 -14.10 8.10 -6.19
CA ASN A 90 -14.05 6.79 -5.53
C ASN A 90 -13.06 6.77 -4.36
N VAL A 91 -12.04 7.64 -4.38
CA VAL A 91 -11.09 7.82 -3.28
C VAL A 91 -11.55 9.00 -2.45
N SER A 92 -12.62 8.81 -1.67
CA SER A 92 -13.26 9.87 -0.89
C SER A 92 -13.11 9.65 0.62
N ILE A 93 -13.39 10.68 1.41
CA ILE A 93 -13.49 10.59 2.87
C ILE A 93 -14.55 9.55 3.30
N ASN A 94 -15.66 9.45 2.58
CA ASN A 94 -16.72 8.47 2.86
C ASN A 94 -16.23 7.05 2.62
N HIS A 95 -15.44 6.84 1.57
CA HIS A 95 -14.84 5.53 1.30
C HIS A 95 -13.82 5.17 2.38
N GLY A 96 -12.94 6.08 2.79
CA GLY A 96 -12.00 5.85 3.89
C GLY A 96 -12.71 5.45 5.19
N PHE A 97 -13.77 6.18 5.54
CA PHE A 97 -14.61 5.90 6.71
C PHE A 97 -15.30 4.53 6.62
N ALA A 98 -15.87 4.19 5.47
CA ALA A 98 -16.50 2.90 5.25
C ALA A 98 -15.49 1.74 5.29
N TRP A 99 -14.29 1.94 4.77
CA TRP A 99 -13.21 0.96 4.81
C TRP A 99 -12.73 0.70 6.25
N ALA A 100 -12.59 1.75 7.06
CA ALA A 100 -12.31 1.62 8.49
C ALA A 100 -13.41 0.83 9.24
N SER A 101 -14.68 1.12 8.93
CA SER A 101 -15.83 0.37 9.47
C SER A 101 -15.80 -1.12 9.13
N LEU A 102 -15.43 -1.45 7.89
CA LEU A 102 -15.22 -2.83 7.45
C LEU A 102 -14.09 -3.52 8.24
N VAL A 103 -12.92 -2.86 8.37
CA VAL A 103 -11.78 -3.39 9.14
C VAL A 103 -12.17 -3.65 10.59
N ASP A 104 -12.87 -2.71 11.23
CA ASP A 104 -13.32 -2.87 12.61
C ASP A 104 -14.36 -4.00 12.74
N SER A 105 -15.27 -4.12 11.79
CA SER A 105 -16.26 -5.20 11.71
C SER A 105 -15.61 -6.59 11.62
N ILE A 106 -14.49 -6.71 10.89
CA ILE A 106 -13.69 -7.94 10.84
C ILE A 106 -12.99 -8.16 12.19
N ARG A 107 -12.32 -7.15 12.74
CA ARG A 107 -11.63 -7.24 14.04
C ARG A 107 -12.55 -7.73 15.15
N ARG A 108 -13.74 -7.12 15.32
CA ARG A 108 -14.75 -7.53 16.31
C ARG A 108 -15.21 -8.97 16.10
N SER A 109 -15.29 -9.44 14.85
CA SER A 109 -15.65 -10.84 14.57
C SER A 109 -14.57 -11.83 15.04
N LEU A 110 -13.30 -11.43 15.04
CA LEU A 110 -12.20 -12.24 15.56
C LEU A 110 -12.14 -12.21 17.08
N GLU A 111 -12.49 -11.08 17.71
CA GLU A 111 -12.61 -10.95 19.17
C GLU A 111 -13.64 -11.93 19.73
N LEU A 112 -14.80 -12.06 19.08
CA LEU A 112 -15.83 -13.02 19.45
C LEU A 112 -15.37 -14.49 19.35
N ARG A 113 -14.37 -14.76 18.52
CA ARG A 113 -13.78 -16.10 18.33
C ARG A 113 -12.61 -16.38 19.27
N LEU A 114 -12.18 -15.40 20.08
CA LEU A 114 -11.07 -15.48 21.03
C LEU A 114 -9.71 -15.82 20.39
N ILE A 115 -9.53 -15.52 19.10
CA ILE A 115 -8.28 -15.77 18.36
C ILE A 115 -7.38 -14.54 18.22
N THR A 116 -7.73 -13.43 18.84
CA THR A 116 -7.00 -12.14 18.73
C THR A 116 -5.60 -12.15 19.32
N ARG A 117 -5.26 -13.16 20.13
CA ARG A 117 -3.89 -13.39 20.60
C ARG A 117 -2.95 -13.88 19.48
N THR A 118 -3.53 -14.48 18.45
CA THR A 118 -2.81 -15.14 17.35
C THR A 118 -3.00 -14.40 16.04
N VAL A 119 -4.18 -13.81 15.81
CA VAL A 119 -4.53 -13.10 14.58
C VAL A 119 -4.91 -11.66 14.89
N THR A 120 -4.27 -10.71 14.21
CA THR A 120 -4.60 -9.27 14.25
C THR A 120 -5.04 -8.83 12.86
N VAL A 121 -6.04 -7.96 12.78
CA VAL A 121 -6.51 -7.36 11.52
C VAL A 121 -6.31 -5.86 11.57
N VAL A 122 -5.78 -5.30 10.49
CA VAL A 122 -5.49 -3.88 10.31
C VAL A 122 -5.97 -3.41 8.93
N GLY A 123 -6.08 -2.10 8.71
CA GLY A 123 -6.33 -1.55 7.38
C GLY A 123 -5.05 -1.51 6.55
N ALA A 124 -5.19 -1.42 5.23
CA ALA A 124 -4.08 -1.13 4.34
C ALA A 124 -4.53 -0.31 3.12
N SER A 125 -3.58 0.38 2.49
CA SER A 125 -3.80 1.01 1.19
C SER A 125 -2.50 0.99 0.37
N ASP A 126 -2.62 0.62 -0.90
CA ASP A 126 -1.62 0.86 -1.94
C ASP A 126 -1.67 2.35 -2.28
N MET A 127 -0.85 3.13 -1.57
CA MET A 127 -0.79 4.58 -1.75
C MET A 127 0.36 4.91 -2.70
N GLN A 128 0.02 5.13 -3.97
CA GLN A 128 1.00 5.56 -4.97
C GLN A 128 0.83 7.05 -5.22
N LEU A 129 1.93 7.80 -5.16
CA LEU A 129 1.91 9.25 -5.36
C LEU A 129 1.42 9.62 -6.77
N ALA A 130 1.71 8.76 -7.74
CA ALA A 130 1.34 8.89 -9.15
C ALA A 130 -0.14 8.58 -9.46
N TRP A 131 -0.93 8.13 -8.48
CA TRP A 131 -2.33 7.70 -8.72
C TRP A 131 -3.37 8.75 -8.32
N ASN A 132 -3.03 9.67 -7.43
CA ASN A 132 -3.95 10.71 -7.00
C ASN A 132 -3.25 11.96 -6.48
N PHE A 133 -4.02 13.04 -6.36
CA PHE A 133 -3.54 14.26 -5.71
C PHE A 133 -3.33 14.03 -4.20
N PRO A 134 -2.42 14.80 -3.58
CA PRO A 134 -2.19 14.76 -2.13
C PRO A 134 -3.48 14.94 -1.33
N SER A 135 -4.25 15.99 -1.67
CA SER A 135 -5.51 16.31 -1.00
C SER A 135 -6.52 15.16 -1.02
N VAL A 136 -6.57 14.38 -2.11
CA VAL A 136 -7.53 13.29 -2.27
C VAL A 136 -7.16 12.09 -1.40
N THR A 137 -5.89 11.71 -1.43
CA THR A 137 -5.40 10.59 -0.61
C THR A 137 -5.49 10.95 0.87
N ASN A 138 -5.15 12.19 1.25
CA ASN A 138 -5.30 12.67 2.62
C ASN A 138 -6.74 12.61 3.09
N ASN A 139 -7.69 13.10 2.31
CA ASN A 139 -9.11 13.05 2.65
C ASN A 139 -9.58 11.61 2.90
N TRP A 140 -9.06 10.63 2.14
CA TRP A 140 -9.35 9.22 2.36
C TRP A 140 -8.79 8.71 3.69
N ILE A 141 -7.51 9.03 4.00
CA ILE A 141 -6.87 8.67 5.27
C ILE A 141 -7.60 9.32 6.46
N ASP A 142 -7.97 10.58 6.34
CA ASP A 142 -8.73 11.31 7.35
C ASP A 142 -10.10 10.66 7.60
N GLY A 143 -10.74 10.14 6.55
CA GLY A 143 -11.96 9.34 6.65
C GLY A 143 -11.74 8.06 7.45
N TYR A 144 -10.64 7.36 7.17
CA TYR A 144 -10.26 6.13 7.90
C TYR A 144 -10.07 6.41 9.40
N ILE A 145 -9.34 7.47 9.75
CA ILE A 145 -9.10 7.87 11.15
C ILE A 145 -10.41 8.31 11.83
N SER A 146 -11.19 9.15 11.16
CA SER A 146 -12.43 9.73 11.68
C SER A 146 -13.46 8.68 12.11
N TYR A 147 -13.49 7.52 11.45
CA TYR A 147 -14.31 6.40 11.91
C TYR A 147 -13.95 5.95 13.33
N PHE A 148 -12.67 5.74 13.60
CA PHE A 148 -12.20 5.24 14.89
C PHE A 148 -12.37 6.28 16.00
N ASP A 149 -12.14 7.55 15.68
CA ASP A 149 -12.44 8.67 16.58
C ASP A 149 -13.95 8.71 16.92
N THR A 150 -14.81 8.57 15.91
CA THR A 150 -16.27 8.56 16.10
C THR A 150 -16.74 7.35 16.89
N ALA A 151 -16.10 6.19 16.67
CA ALA A 151 -16.42 4.94 17.35
C ALA A 151 -15.84 4.87 18.78
N ASP A 152 -15.04 5.86 19.19
CA ASP A 152 -14.32 5.90 20.48
C ASP A 152 -13.52 4.63 20.74
N VAL A 153 -12.79 4.16 19.72
CA VAL A 153 -11.86 3.03 19.84
C VAL A 153 -10.53 3.37 19.18
N PRO A 154 -9.40 2.81 19.67
CA PRO A 154 -8.10 3.07 19.06
C PRO A 154 -8.08 2.64 17.60
N ALA A 155 -7.65 3.53 16.71
CA ALA A 155 -7.42 3.21 15.31
C ALA A 155 -6.30 2.15 15.21
N PRO A 156 -6.53 1.00 14.54
CA PRO A 156 -5.44 0.13 14.17
C PRO A 156 -4.52 0.85 13.16
N PRO A 157 -3.24 0.48 13.09
CA PRO A 157 -2.34 1.03 12.08
C PRO A 157 -2.89 0.83 10.66
N LEU A 158 -2.62 1.79 9.78
CA LEU A 158 -2.84 1.63 8.34
C LEU A 158 -1.53 1.13 7.70
N VAL A 159 -1.53 -0.01 7.05
CA VAL A 159 -0.36 -0.44 6.28
C VAL A 159 -0.33 0.33 4.96
N ASP A 160 0.70 1.13 4.75
CA ASP A 160 0.99 1.72 3.45
C ASP A 160 1.83 0.71 2.68
N PHE A 161 1.27 0.16 1.61
CA PHE A 161 1.98 -0.79 0.76
C PHE A 161 2.19 -0.29 -0.66
N GLY A 162 2.14 1.03 -0.85
CA GLY A 162 2.41 1.63 -2.15
C GLY A 162 3.87 2.03 -2.32
N SER A 163 4.04 3.11 -3.05
CA SER A 163 5.31 3.54 -3.62
C SER A 163 5.53 5.04 -3.46
N CYS A 164 6.80 5.44 -3.40
CA CYS A 164 7.23 6.82 -3.22
C CYS A 164 7.71 7.41 -4.57
N GLU A 165 6.98 7.21 -5.67
CA GLU A 165 7.46 7.71 -6.98
C GLU A 165 7.72 9.21 -6.92
N GLY A 166 8.87 9.63 -7.43
CA GLY A 166 9.25 11.04 -7.46
C GLY A 166 9.87 11.55 -6.16
N CYS A 167 9.91 10.76 -5.08
CA CYS A 167 10.62 11.12 -3.85
C CYS A 167 12.14 11.21 -4.09
N SER A 168 12.63 12.41 -4.40
CA SER A 168 13.97 12.59 -4.98
C SER A 168 15.00 13.12 -3.98
N TYR A 169 14.79 12.92 -2.68
CA TYR A 169 15.65 13.48 -1.64
C TYR A 169 17.03 12.80 -1.53
N ALA A 170 17.20 11.58 -2.02
CA ALA A 170 18.50 10.91 -2.04
C ALA A 170 19.11 10.98 -3.45
N ASN A 171 20.34 11.45 -3.59
CA ASN A 171 21.13 11.36 -4.83
C ASN A 171 21.58 9.91 -5.10
N GLU A 172 22.12 9.65 -6.29
CA GLU A 172 22.67 8.32 -6.65
C GLU A 172 23.86 7.90 -5.78
N ASP A 173 24.55 8.85 -5.15
CA ASP A 173 25.66 8.58 -4.22
C ASP A 173 25.20 8.46 -2.75
N GLY A 174 23.88 8.44 -2.50
CA GLY A 174 23.30 8.33 -1.17
C GLY A 174 23.24 9.64 -0.37
N SER A 175 23.83 10.72 -0.89
CA SER A 175 23.78 12.04 -0.24
C SER A 175 22.39 12.70 -0.36
N ALA A 176 22.07 13.59 0.56
CA ALA A 176 20.82 14.35 0.51
C ALA A 176 20.81 15.37 -0.64
N CYS A 177 19.68 15.48 -1.33
CA CYS A 177 19.37 16.56 -2.23
C CYS A 177 18.49 17.61 -1.53
N THR A 178 19.07 18.77 -1.23
CA THR A 178 18.36 19.87 -0.57
C THR A 178 17.88 20.95 -1.55
N ALA A 179 18.00 20.72 -2.86
CA ALA A 179 17.48 21.65 -3.85
C ALA A 179 15.93 21.67 -3.76
N PRO A 180 15.26 22.81 -4.02
CA PRO A 180 13.80 22.90 -3.89
C PRO A 180 13.03 21.82 -4.67
N GLY A 181 13.51 21.42 -5.85
CA GLY A 181 12.88 20.36 -6.65
C GLY A 181 12.99 18.94 -6.07
N CYS A 182 13.82 18.73 -5.05
CA CYS A 182 13.97 17.45 -4.36
C CYS A 182 13.10 17.35 -3.10
N LEU A 183 12.48 18.45 -2.67
CA LEU A 183 11.56 18.51 -1.53
C LEU A 183 10.11 18.19 -1.92
N GLU A 184 9.92 17.84 -3.17
CA GLU A 184 8.65 17.65 -3.85
C GLU A 184 8.75 16.36 -4.67
N ALA A 185 7.66 15.62 -4.75
CA ALA A 185 7.52 14.43 -5.57
C ALA A 185 6.55 14.72 -6.74
N PRO A 186 7.04 15.32 -7.83
CA PRO A 186 6.22 15.72 -8.96
C PRO A 186 5.71 14.52 -9.75
N GLN A 187 4.47 14.62 -10.22
CA GLN A 187 3.74 13.59 -10.93
C GLN A 187 3.10 14.16 -12.19
N SER A 188 3.05 13.33 -13.22
CA SER A 188 2.39 13.68 -14.47
C SER A 188 1.60 12.51 -15.08
N LEU A 189 0.44 12.84 -15.63
CA LEU A 189 -0.39 11.90 -16.36
C LEU A 189 -0.93 12.56 -17.64
N ARG A 190 -0.62 11.95 -18.78
CA ARG A 190 -1.27 12.30 -20.04
C ARG A 190 -2.65 11.65 -20.10
N VAL A 191 -3.68 12.46 -20.30
CA VAL A 191 -5.08 12.01 -20.38
C VAL A 191 -5.73 12.45 -21.69
N VAL A 192 -6.72 11.68 -22.12
CA VAL A 192 -7.60 12.02 -23.24
C VAL A 192 -8.97 12.36 -22.66
N ARG A 193 -9.45 13.57 -22.97
CA ARG A 193 -10.76 14.07 -22.59
C ARG A 193 -11.88 13.38 -23.37
N SER A 194 -13.10 13.53 -22.87
CA SER A 194 -14.31 13.05 -23.54
C SER A 194 -14.54 13.66 -24.94
N ASP A 195 -14.02 14.86 -25.21
CA ASP A 195 -14.05 15.51 -26.53
C ASP A 195 -12.93 15.04 -27.48
N GLY A 196 -12.08 14.11 -27.05
CA GLY A 196 -10.97 13.54 -27.82
C GLY A 196 -9.67 14.32 -27.75
N LEU A 197 -9.63 15.47 -27.06
CA LEU A 197 -8.39 16.24 -26.87
C LEU A 197 -7.48 15.55 -25.84
N THR A 198 -6.17 15.67 -26.04
CA THR A 198 -5.18 15.18 -25.07
C THR A 198 -4.63 16.34 -24.26
N GLU A 199 -4.51 16.15 -22.95
CA GLU A 199 -3.87 17.10 -22.04
C GLU A 199 -2.95 16.35 -21.06
N THR A 200 -2.13 17.11 -20.34
CA THR A 200 -1.28 16.59 -19.27
C THR A 200 -1.76 17.16 -17.94
N MET A 201 -2.09 16.26 -17.01
CA MET A 201 -2.34 16.58 -15.62
C MET A 201 -1.01 16.52 -14.88
N GLU A 202 -0.71 17.55 -14.08
CA GLU A 202 0.51 17.68 -13.29
C GLU A 202 0.12 17.95 -11.84
N TRP A 203 0.80 17.32 -10.89
CA TRP A 203 0.69 17.61 -9.47
C TRP A 203 1.99 17.27 -8.75
N SER A 204 2.10 17.66 -7.48
CA SER A 204 3.26 17.36 -6.67
C SER A 204 2.84 17.06 -5.25
N TRP A 205 3.60 16.18 -4.61
CA TRP A 205 3.50 15.89 -3.19
C TRP A 205 4.70 16.50 -2.46
N PRO A 206 4.49 17.41 -1.49
CA PRO A 206 5.55 17.84 -0.59
C PRO A 206 6.07 16.63 0.19
N LEU A 207 7.40 16.48 0.33
CA LEU A 207 7.96 15.35 1.06
C LEU A 207 7.56 15.30 2.53
N GLU A 208 7.32 16.47 3.15
CA GLU A 208 6.77 16.56 4.50
C GLU A 208 5.39 15.87 4.60
N GLU A 209 4.55 16.04 3.58
CA GLU A 209 3.22 15.45 3.52
C GLU A 209 3.28 13.95 3.26
N VAL A 210 4.17 13.51 2.36
CA VAL A 210 4.45 12.08 2.14
C VAL A 210 4.94 11.43 3.44
N LEU A 211 5.88 12.09 4.14
CA LEU A 211 6.43 11.61 5.41
C LEU A 211 5.35 11.51 6.49
N ASP A 212 4.49 12.53 6.61
CA ASP A 212 3.37 12.54 7.55
C ASP A 212 2.45 11.34 7.34
N LYS A 213 2.01 11.13 6.11
CA LYS A 213 1.03 10.09 5.78
C LYS A 213 1.60 8.69 5.73
N ALA A 214 2.87 8.53 5.37
CA ALA A 214 3.51 7.22 5.34
C ALA A 214 4.03 6.80 6.74
N TRP A 215 4.43 7.75 7.59
CA TRP A 215 5.19 7.42 8.81
C TRP A 215 4.97 8.35 10.01
N SER A 216 5.27 9.65 9.90
CA SER A 216 5.50 10.50 11.09
C SER A 216 4.23 10.84 11.88
N SER A 217 3.05 10.80 11.26
CA SER A 217 1.76 10.92 11.97
C SER A 217 1.51 9.75 12.93
N GLY A 218 2.19 8.63 12.73
CA GLY A 218 1.96 7.39 13.46
C GLY A 218 0.73 6.61 12.98
N VAL A 219 -0.03 7.12 12.02
CA VAL A 219 -1.20 6.43 11.42
C VAL A 219 -0.76 5.26 10.58
N SER A 220 0.19 5.50 9.65
CA SER A 220 0.60 4.49 8.68
C SER A 220 1.91 3.80 9.04
N ARG A 221 2.09 2.59 8.52
CA ARG A 221 3.32 1.80 8.61
C ARG A 221 3.72 1.36 7.20
N PRO A 222 4.86 1.81 6.67
CA PRO A 222 5.24 1.51 5.31
C PRO A 222 5.77 0.09 5.17
N ILE A 223 5.27 -0.60 4.16
CA ILE A 223 5.72 -1.88 3.65
C ILE A 223 5.89 -1.68 2.13
N PRO A 224 6.96 -0.99 1.72
CA PRO A 224 7.10 -0.43 0.39
C PRO A 224 7.07 -1.46 -0.72
N GLU A 225 6.45 -1.09 -1.84
CA GLU A 225 6.62 -1.78 -3.11
C GLU A 225 7.94 -1.38 -3.80
N ILE A 226 8.82 -2.36 -3.96
CA ILE A 226 10.10 -2.25 -4.66
C ILE A 226 10.03 -3.09 -5.93
N TYR A 227 9.25 -2.61 -6.90
CA TYR A 227 8.90 -3.39 -8.08
C TYR A 227 9.91 -3.30 -9.21
N ASN A 228 10.69 -2.22 -9.32
CA ASN A 228 11.65 -2.06 -10.43
C ASN A 228 13.05 -2.61 -10.13
N LYS A 229 13.71 -3.12 -11.17
CA LYS A 229 15.07 -3.68 -11.07
C LYS A 229 16.18 -2.64 -10.94
N SER A 230 15.91 -1.37 -11.25
CA SER A 230 16.92 -0.31 -11.18
C SER A 230 17.26 0.09 -9.73
N GLY A 231 16.44 -0.31 -8.75
CA GLY A 231 16.60 0.11 -7.36
C GLY A 231 16.09 1.53 -7.10
N GLU A 232 15.39 2.11 -8.06
CA GLU A 232 14.87 3.48 -7.99
C GLU A 232 13.77 3.58 -6.92
N ASN A 233 12.86 2.59 -6.82
CA ASN A 233 11.85 2.59 -5.77
C ASN A 233 12.50 2.54 -4.37
N ALA A 234 13.57 1.76 -4.23
CA ALA A 234 14.30 1.63 -2.98
C ALA A 234 15.02 2.94 -2.61
N ARG A 235 15.67 3.59 -3.59
CA ARG A 235 16.30 4.91 -3.40
C ARG A 235 15.29 5.97 -2.96
N GLN A 236 14.10 5.96 -3.55
CA GLN A 236 13.02 6.91 -3.22
C GLN A 236 12.54 6.75 -1.77
N TRP A 237 12.30 5.52 -1.33
CA TRP A 237 11.93 5.23 0.07
C TRP A 237 13.07 5.53 1.06
N TYR A 238 14.33 5.24 0.68
CA TYR A 238 15.50 5.69 1.43
C TYR A 238 15.55 7.22 1.54
N GLY A 239 15.30 7.94 0.44
CA GLY A 239 15.23 9.39 0.40
C GLY A 239 14.22 9.95 1.40
N LEU A 240 13.04 9.35 1.52
CA LEU A 240 12.05 9.75 2.53
C LEU A 240 12.55 9.52 3.97
N SER A 241 13.23 8.39 4.22
CA SER A 241 13.84 8.10 5.53
C SER A 241 14.97 9.08 5.88
N LEU A 242 15.83 9.39 4.91
CA LEU A 242 16.91 10.36 5.01
C LEU A 242 16.35 11.77 5.27
N TYR A 243 15.32 12.18 4.53
CA TYR A 243 14.61 13.44 4.75
C TYR A 243 14.08 13.55 6.18
N SER A 244 13.46 12.48 6.69
CA SER A 244 12.95 12.45 8.07
C SER A 244 14.06 12.67 9.11
N VAL A 245 15.19 11.97 9.00
CA VAL A 245 16.29 12.15 9.99
C VAL A 245 16.95 13.52 9.90
N GLU A 246 17.13 14.06 8.70
CA GLU A 246 17.80 15.36 8.51
C GLU A 246 16.92 16.55 8.92
N THR A 247 15.60 16.40 8.86
CA THR A 247 14.64 17.41 9.33
C THR A 247 14.31 17.28 10.83
N GLY A 248 15.04 16.42 11.56
CA GLY A 248 14.92 16.26 13.01
C GLY A 248 13.90 15.22 13.46
N GLY A 249 13.34 14.45 12.55
CA GLY A 249 12.50 13.29 12.81
C GLY A 249 13.30 12.02 13.13
N ARG A 250 12.63 10.88 12.97
CA ARG A 250 13.23 9.55 13.13
C ARG A 250 13.24 8.82 11.79
N ALA A 251 14.23 7.97 11.58
CA ALA A 251 14.25 7.10 10.42
C ALA A 251 12.91 6.37 10.25
N VAL A 252 12.47 6.28 9.00
CA VAL A 252 11.29 5.51 8.64
C VAL A 252 11.60 4.04 8.93
N PHE A 253 10.77 3.39 9.74
CA PHE A 253 10.89 1.96 9.99
C PHE A 253 10.08 1.20 8.96
N PHE A 254 10.75 0.33 8.20
CA PHE A 254 10.10 -0.48 7.17
C PHE A 254 9.72 -1.83 7.75
N GLY A 255 8.42 -2.10 7.83
CA GLY A 255 7.88 -3.35 8.39
C GLY A 255 8.09 -4.57 7.50
N GLY A 256 8.51 -4.34 6.27
CA GLY A 256 8.98 -5.33 5.31
C GLY A 256 9.05 -4.73 3.91
N VAL A 257 9.25 -5.56 2.88
CA VAL A 257 9.29 -5.13 1.47
C VAL A 257 8.36 -6.00 0.66
N LEU A 258 7.63 -5.39 -0.26
CA LEU A 258 6.87 -6.08 -1.30
C LEU A 258 7.53 -5.93 -2.66
N THR A 259 7.34 -6.91 -3.50
CA THR A 259 7.64 -6.81 -4.92
C THR A 259 6.54 -7.49 -5.73
N GLN A 260 6.44 -7.15 -7.01
CA GLN A 260 5.46 -7.74 -7.93
C GLN A 260 5.72 -9.23 -8.24
N CYS A 261 6.79 -9.82 -7.72
CA CYS A 261 7.27 -11.16 -8.09
C CYS A 261 6.96 -12.26 -7.06
N ALA A 262 5.99 -12.07 -6.18
CA ALA A 262 5.50 -13.11 -5.26
C ALA A 262 4.16 -13.76 -5.72
N SER A 263 3.54 -13.24 -6.79
CA SER A 263 2.17 -13.56 -7.16
C SER A 263 1.97 -14.59 -8.29
N GLU A 264 3.05 -15.12 -8.89
CA GLU A 264 2.91 -15.91 -10.13
C GLU A 264 3.61 -17.28 -10.20
N SER A 265 3.01 -18.10 -11.07
CA SER A 265 3.51 -19.35 -11.65
C SER A 265 4.47 -19.17 -12.85
N GLN A 266 4.85 -17.93 -13.20
CA GLN A 266 5.90 -17.64 -14.18
C GLN A 266 7.24 -17.31 -13.50
N PRO A 267 8.39 -17.76 -14.04
CA PRO A 267 9.68 -17.42 -13.47
C PRO A 267 9.94 -15.91 -13.60
N CYS A 268 10.06 -15.24 -12.46
CA CYS A 268 10.27 -13.79 -12.30
C CYS A 268 11.40 -13.22 -13.18
N ALA A 269 12.39 -14.05 -13.51
CA ALA A 269 13.50 -13.73 -14.40
C ALA A 269 13.06 -13.31 -15.83
N ALA A 270 11.87 -13.70 -16.27
CA ALA A 270 11.37 -13.43 -17.62
C ALA A 270 10.69 -12.06 -17.78
N ARG A 271 10.34 -11.36 -16.69
CA ARG A 271 9.72 -10.02 -16.76
C ARG A 271 10.79 -8.93 -16.84
N PRO A 272 10.80 -8.06 -17.86
CA PRO A 272 11.79 -6.98 -17.97
C PRO A 272 11.77 -6.01 -16.78
N ASP A 273 10.60 -5.77 -16.22
CA ASP A 273 10.25 -4.82 -15.15
C ASP A 273 10.07 -5.47 -13.76
N GLY A 274 9.81 -6.78 -13.68
CA GLY A 274 9.56 -7.46 -12.40
C GLY A 274 10.80 -7.65 -11.53
N ASN A 275 10.75 -7.20 -10.28
CA ASN A 275 11.83 -7.37 -9.30
C ASN A 275 11.56 -8.53 -8.33
N ALA A 276 12.50 -9.47 -8.20
CA ALA A 276 12.35 -10.62 -7.29
C ALA A 276 12.30 -10.16 -5.83
N PRO A 277 11.55 -10.84 -4.93
CA PRO A 277 11.46 -10.44 -3.52
C PRO A 277 12.82 -10.25 -2.83
N GLU A 278 13.77 -11.15 -3.10
CA GLU A 278 15.15 -11.05 -2.60
C GLU A 278 15.87 -9.81 -3.08
N ALA A 279 15.69 -9.46 -4.36
CA ALA A 279 16.36 -8.34 -4.99
C ALA A 279 15.78 -7.01 -4.50
N GLY A 280 14.45 -6.89 -4.38
CA GLY A 280 13.80 -5.71 -3.81
C GLY A 280 14.19 -5.48 -2.36
N TRP A 281 14.27 -6.56 -1.57
CA TRP A 281 14.79 -6.51 -0.21
C TRP A 281 16.23 -5.98 -0.16
N TRP A 282 17.12 -6.56 -0.97
CA TRP A 282 18.53 -6.20 -1.00
C TRP A 282 18.73 -4.74 -1.43
N GLN A 283 17.95 -4.27 -2.41
CA GLN A 283 18.00 -2.88 -2.86
C GLN A 283 17.66 -1.90 -1.72
N LEU A 284 16.56 -2.11 -0.99
CA LEU A 284 16.20 -1.21 0.12
C LEU A 284 17.22 -1.30 1.26
N TYR A 285 17.66 -2.51 1.59
CA TYR A 285 18.64 -2.74 2.64
C TYR A 285 19.97 -2.04 2.39
N GLU A 286 20.52 -2.13 1.18
CA GLU A 286 21.78 -1.47 0.83
C GLU A 286 21.65 0.06 0.84
N TRP A 287 20.55 0.61 0.30
CA TRP A 287 20.32 2.05 0.37
C TRP A 287 20.24 2.56 1.81
N LEU A 288 19.50 1.88 2.68
CA LEU A 288 19.36 2.30 4.08
C LEU A 288 20.69 2.29 4.84
N LYS A 289 21.65 1.45 4.43
CA LYS A 289 22.98 1.37 5.03
C LYS A 289 23.93 2.50 4.64
N GLU A 290 23.65 3.20 3.56
CA GLU A 290 24.47 4.36 3.13
C GLU A 290 24.54 5.43 4.23
N ASN A 291 23.52 5.49 5.09
CA ASN A 291 23.51 6.36 6.26
C ASN A 291 23.18 5.58 7.54
N ALA A 292 24.09 5.65 8.53
CA ALA A 292 23.91 4.95 9.81
C ALA A 292 22.64 5.38 10.57
N ALA A 293 22.12 6.59 10.34
CA ALA A 293 20.90 7.07 10.97
C ALA A 293 19.63 6.44 10.38
N THR A 294 19.67 5.96 9.14
CA THR A 294 18.54 5.30 8.44
C THR A 294 18.65 3.78 8.39
N ALA A 295 19.81 3.23 8.74
CA ALA A 295 20.08 1.82 8.64
C ALA A 295 19.10 0.97 9.49
N GLN A 296 18.60 -0.11 8.88
CA GLN A 296 17.79 -1.12 9.54
C GLN A 296 18.45 -2.49 9.34
N GLU A 297 18.92 -3.09 10.43
CA GLU A 297 19.67 -4.36 10.38
C GLU A 297 18.80 -5.56 10.02
N ASP A 298 17.50 -5.50 10.35
CA ASP A 298 16.52 -6.53 10.06
C ASP A 298 15.27 -5.92 9.41
N ILE A 299 15.06 -6.22 8.14
CA ILE A 299 13.85 -5.86 7.39
C ILE A 299 13.15 -7.20 7.08
N PRO A 300 11.93 -7.45 7.57
CA PRO A 300 11.24 -8.69 7.23
C PRO A 300 10.99 -8.79 5.72
N ARG A 301 11.24 -9.96 5.13
CA ARG A 301 10.78 -10.25 3.76
C ARG A 301 9.30 -10.59 3.83
N LEU A 302 8.47 -9.86 3.09
CA LEU A 302 7.05 -10.16 2.99
C LEU A 302 6.74 -10.62 1.57
N THR A 303 6.03 -11.73 1.47
CA THR A 303 5.44 -12.16 0.20
C THR A 303 4.00 -11.65 0.13
N LEU A 304 3.67 -11.03 -0.99
CA LEU A 304 2.29 -10.75 -1.36
C LEU A 304 1.63 -12.11 -1.66
N ILE A 305 0.54 -12.47 -0.97
CA ILE A 305 -0.27 -13.62 -1.37
C ILE A 305 -1.40 -13.09 -2.26
N ASP A 306 -1.16 -13.16 -3.58
CA ASP A 306 -2.20 -13.06 -4.61
C ASP A 306 -2.95 -14.40 -4.80
N TYR A 307 -2.59 -15.43 -4.03
CA TYR A 307 -2.96 -16.82 -4.32
C TYR A 307 -4.35 -17.25 -3.81
N ILE A 308 -5.13 -16.39 -3.14
CA ILE A 308 -6.45 -16.79 -2.62
C ILE A 308 -7.44 -17.13 -3.75
N LEU A 309 -7.18 -16.69 -4.98
CA LEU A 309 -8.07 -16.97 -6.12
C LEU A 309 -7.42 -17.76 -7.27
N GLY A 310 -6.13 -18.11 -7.20
CA GLY A 310 -5.44 -18.91 -8.23
C GLY A 310 -5.27 -18.22 -9.60
N LEU A 311 -4.95 -16.92 -9.62
CA LEU A 311 -4.99 -16.11 -10.86
C LEU A 311 -3.73 -15.25 -11.05
N PRO A 312 -3.24 -15.07 -12.31
CA PRO A 312 -2.02 -14.31 -12.62
C PRO A 312 -2.20 -12.78 -12.55
N CYS A 313 -1.07 -12.08 -12.38
CA CYS A 313 -0.89 -10.63 -12.22
C CYS A 313 -0.99 -9.86 -13.55
N PHE A 314 -1.62 -8.67 -13.53
CA PHE A 314 -1.99 -7.92 -14.75
C PHE A 314 -1.47 -6.47 -14.83
N ASP A 315 -0.71 -5.98 -13.84
CA ASP A 315 -0.01 -4.69 -13.94
C ASP A 315 1.39 -4.83 -14.57
N CYS A 316 1.46 -5.54 -15.71
CA CYS A 316 2.62 -5.58 -16.62
C CYS A 316 2.22 -5.15 -18.05
#